data_AF-A0AAV5M107-F1
#
_entry.id   AF-A0AAV5M107-F1
#
_cell.length_a   1.000
_cell.length_b   1.000
_cell.length_c   1.000
_cell.angle_alpha   90.00
_cell.angle_beta   90.00
_cell.angle_gamma   90.00
#
_symmetry.space_group_name_H-M   'P 1'
#
loop_
_entity.id
_entity.type
_entity.pdbx_description
1 polymer ?
#
loop_
_entity_poly.entity_id
_entity_poly.type
_entity_poly.pdbx_seq_one_letter_code
_entity_poly.pdbx_strand_id
1 'polypeptide(L)' 'MVLTGTHLAWRKGTLHIRPTPITVKYLPPIETDNWTADKIDDYIKMVHNIYIENLPESQKPVISEGTLNGSTS' A
#
# COMPACT_ATOMS: atom_id res chain seq x y z
N MET A 1 -1.64 3.51 8.29
CA MET A 1 -0.55 2.83 9.04
C MET A 1 0.19 1.91 8.09
N VAL A 2 1.47 1.62 8.35
CA VAL A 2 2.28 0.68 7.54
C VAL A 2 2.87 -0.38 8.47
N LEU A 3 2.72 -1.65 8.09
CA LEU A 3 3.29 -2.79 8.79
C LEU A 3 4.43 -3.39 7.97
N THR A 4 5.57 -3.63 8.60
CA THR A 4 6.72 -4.30 7.97
C THR A 4 7.15 -5.53 8.78
N GLY A 5 7.73 -6.52 8.11
CA GLY A 5 8.18 -7.78 8.71
C GLY A 5 7.11 -8.88 8.86
N THR A 6 5.82 -8.57 8.69
CA THR A 6 4.72 -9.55 8.83
C THR A 6 4.84 -10.74 7.86
N HIS A 7 5.26 -10.50 6.62
CA HIS A 7 5.46 -11.53 5.60
C HIS A 7 6.56 -12.57 5.96
N LEU A 8 7.44 -12.25 6.92
CA LEU A 8 8.45 -13.17 7.44
C LEU A 8 7.88 -14.12 8.50
N ALA A 9 6.80 -13.71 9.18
CA ALA A 9 6.16 -14.50 10.23
C ALA A 9 5.46 -15.73 9.64
N TRP A 10 4.88 -15.57 8.46
CA TRP A 10 4.07 -16.58 7.81
C TRP A 10 4.39 -16.66 6.32
N ARG A 11 5.19 -17.68 5.95
CA ARG A 11 5.54 -17.93 4.55
C ARG A 11 4.30 -18.39 3.79
N LYS A 12 3.99 -17.71 2.68
CA LYS A 12 2.89 -18.04 1.77
C LYS A 12 2.90 -19.54 1.41
N GLY A 13 1.75 -20.19 1.51
CA GLY A 13 1.57 -21.61 1.18
C GLY A 13 1.98 -22.60 2.29
N THR A 14 2.24 -22.11 3.50
CA THR A 14 2.54 -22.95 4.67
C THR A 14 1.55 -22.65 5.81
N LEU A 15 1.50 -23.46 6.86
CA LEU A 15 0.85 -23.12 8.14
C LEU A 15 1.88 -22.92 9.27
N HIS A 16 3.16 -22.89 8.92
CA HIS A 16 4.24 -22.73 9.88
C HIS A 16 4.48 -21.25 10.14
N ILE A 17 4.13 -20.82 11.35
CA ILE A 17 4.33 -19.45 11.82
C ILE A 17 5.62 -19.40 12.66
N ARG A 18 6.46 -18.40 12.41
CA ARG A 18 7.70 -18.16 13.15
C ARG A 18 7.62 -16.80 13.85
N PRO A 19 8.11 -16.67 15.09
CA PRO A 19 8.32 -15.37 15.70
C PRO A 19 9.26 -14.52 14.84
N THR A 20 8.87 -13.29 14.53
CA THR A 20 9.68 -12.31 13.81
C THR A 20 9.42 -10.92 14.39
N PRO A 21 10.42 -10.02 14.40
CA PRO A 21 10.16 -8.61 14.66
C PRO A 21 9.16 -8.05 13.63
N ILE A 22 8.16 -7.33 14.13
CA ILE A 22 7.17 -6.60 13.32
C ILE A 22 7.26 -5.14 13.72
N THR A 23 7.33 -4.25 12.73
CA THR A 23 7.32 -2.81 12.96
C THR A 23 6.00 -2.23 12.50
N VAL A 24 5.44 -1.35 13.34
CA VAL A 24 4.22 -0.59 13.04
C VAL A 24 4.57 0.89 12.97
N LYS A 25 4.30 1.50 11.81
CA LYS A 25 4.42 2.95 11.63
C LYS A 25 3.03 3.56 11.49
N TYR A 26 2.67 4.45 12.42
CA TYR A 26 1.48 5.27 12.29
C TYR A 26 1.76 6.42 11.33
N LEU A 27 0.82 6.66 10.41
CA LEU A 27 0.88 7.76 9.46
C LEU A 27 -0.07 8.87 9.92
N PRO A 28 0.12 10.11 9.46
CA PRO A 28 -0.85 11.16 9.67
C PRO A 28 -2.26 10.73 9.22
N PRO A 29 -3.32 11.19 9.90
CA PRO A 29 -4.69 10.93 9.50
C PRO A 29 -4.98 11.57 8.13
N ILE A 30 -5.88 10.94 7.37
CA ILE A 30 -6.40 11.49 6.12
C ILE A 30 -7.73 12.15 6.45
N GLU A 31 -7.90 13.42 6.08
CA GLU A 31 -9.17 14.11 6.20
C GLU A 31 -10.17 13.59 5.17
N THR A 32 -11.37 13.23 5.63
CA THR A 32 -12.41 12.61 4.78
C THR A 32 -13.70 13.42 4.67
N ASP A 33 -13.76 14.60 5.29
CA ASP A 33 -14.99 15.41 5.39
C ASP A 33 -15.56 15.83 4.03
N ASN A 34 -14.69 15.95 3.02
CA ASN A 34 -15.04 16.39 1.67
C ASN A 34 -15.03 15.25 0.64
N TRP A 35 -15.14 13.99 1.08
CA TRP A 35 -15.14 12.85 0.17
C TRP A 35 -16.46 12.72 -0.58
N THR A 36 -16.40 12.68 -1.90
CA THR A 36 -17.57 12.53 -2.77
C THR A 36 -17.40 11.37 -3.76
N ALA A 37 -18.50 10.73 -4.15
CA ALA A 37 -18.44 9.53 -5.00
C ALA A 37 -17.86 9.81 -6.41
N ASP A 38 -18.00 11.03 -6.91
CA ASP A 38 -17.46 11.49 -8.20
C ASP A 38 -15.93 11.59 -8.22
N LYS A 39 -15.26 11.53 -7.06
CA LYS A 39 -13.80 11.66 -6.93
C LYS A 39 -13.11 10.40 -6.37
N ILE A 40 -13.79 9.26 -6.41
CA ILE A 40 -13.29 8.00 -5.86
C ILE A 40 -11.89 7.65 -6.39
N ASP A 41 -11.67 7.79 -7.70
CA ASP A 41 -10.38 7.46 -8.32
C ASP A 41 -9.24 8.34 -7.81
N ASP A 42 -9.52 9.62 -7.54
CA ASP A 42 -8.55 10.56 -6.97
C ASP A 42 -8.18 10.18 -5.53
N TYR A 43 -9.17 9.79 -4.71
CA TYR A 43 -8.92 9.35 -3.34
C TYR A 43 -8.14 8.03 -3.31
N ILE A 44 -8.46 7.09 -4.21
CA ILE A 44 -7.71 5.83 -4.36
C ILE A 44 -6.25 6.14 -4.71
N LYS A 45 -6.01 7.02 -5.68
CA LYS A 45 -4.67 7.42 -6.10
C LYS A 45 -3.91 8.11 -4.96
N MET A 46 -4.55 9.01 -4.21
CA MET A 46 -3.97 9.65 -3.03
C MET A 46 -3.53 8.62 -1.98
N VAL A 47 -4.44 7.72 -1.58
CA VAL A 47 -4.14 6.67 -0.59
C VAL A 47 -2.99 5.78 -1.08
N HIS A 48 -3.02 5.37 -2.34
CA HIS A 48 -1.98 4.54 -2.95
C HIS A 48 -0.60 5.24 -2.89
N ASN A 49 -0.53 6.52 -3.22
CA ASN A 49 0.71 7.30 -3.16
C ASN A 49 1.25 7.41 -1.73
N ILE A 50 0.38 7.64 -0.74
CA ILE A 50 0.77 7.67 0.68
C ILE A 50 1.47 6.35 1.08
N TYR A 51 0.98 5.20 0.59
CA TYR A 51 1.63 3.92 0.84
C TYR A 51 2.97 3.82 0.10
N ILE A 52 3.05 4.17 -1.19
CA ILE A 52 4.32 4.15 -1.94
C ILE A 52 5.41 4.95 -1.24
N GLU A 53 5.10 6.14 -0.74
CA GLU A 53 6.06 7.02 -0.07
C GLU A 53 6.55 6.45 1.27
N ASN A 54 5.77 5.59 1.91
CA ASN A 54 6.05 5.08 3.27
C ASN A 54 6.47 3.60 3.30
N LEU A 55 6.36 2.88 2.18
CA LEU A 55 6.79 1.50 2.06
C LEU A 55 8.32 1.39 1.92
N PRO A 56 8.94 0.36 2.50
CA PRO A 56 10.33 0.01 2.19
C PRO A 56 10.53 -0.21 0.70
N GLU A 57 11.70 0.13 0.16
CA GLU A 57 12.01 0.00 -1.27
C GLU A 57 11.68 -1.39 -1.83
N SER A 58 11.98 -2.46 -1.09
CA SER A 58 11.73 -3.84 -1.51
C SER A 58 10.24 -4.21 -1.61
N GLN A 59 9.35 -3.38 -1.06
CA GLN A 59 7.90 -3.58 -1.04
C GLN A 59 7.15 -2.55 -1.89
N LYS A 60 7.86 -1.63 -2.55
CA LYS A 60 7.22 -0.69 -3.47
C LYS A 60 6.74 -1.42 -4.74
N PRO A 61 5.67 -0.91 -5.39
CA PRO A 61 5.19 -1.48 -6.63
C PRO A 61 6.29 -1.50 -7.70
N VAL A 62 6.36 -2.59 -8.46
CA VAL A 62 7.17 -2.64 -9.68
C VAL A 62 6.44 -1.82 -10.74
N ILE A 63 7.09 -0.82 -11.33
CA ILE A 63 6.53 -0.06 -12.45
C ILE A 63 6.53 -1.00 -13.67
N SER A 64 5.43 -1.70 -13.90
CA SER A 64 5.19 -2.44 -15.14
C SER A 64 4.57 -1.51 -16.19
N GLU A 65 5.06 -1.53 -17.43
CA GLU A 65 4.68 -0.64 -18.55
C GLU A 65 3.17 -0.57 -18.88
N GLY A 66 2.32 -1.38 -18.25
CA GLY A 66 0.87 -1.37 -18.43
C GLY A 66 0.11 -0.21 -17.78
N THR A 67 0.72 0.57 -16.88
CA THR A 67 0.01 1.67 -16.17
C THR A 67 -0.13 2.95 -17.01
N LEU A 68 0.63 3.10 -18.11
CA LEU A 68 0.54 4.27 -19.00
C LEU A 68 -0.52 4.13 -20.11
N ASN A 69 -1.00 2.90 -20.37
CA ASN A 69 -1.83 2.61 -21.55
C ASN A 69 -3.35 2.64 -21.29
N GLY A 70 -3.78 3.00 -20.07
CA GLY A 70 -5.19 3.23 -19.73
C GLY A 70 -5.72 4.62 -20.10
N SER A 71 -4.96 5.39 -20.88
CA SER A 71 -5.28 6.77 -21.25
C SER A 71 -5.15 7.00 -22.76
N THR A 72 -5.77 6.13 -23.56
CA THR A 72 -6.16 6.47 -24.94
C THR A 72 -7.49 5.81 -25.24
N SER A 73 -8.39 6.63 -25.79
CA SER A 73 -9.80 6.44 -26.11
C SER A 73 -10.15 5.20 -26.93
#